data_AF-A0A6L8WAJ0-F1
#
_entry.id   AF-A0A6L8WAJ0-F1
#
_cell.length_a   1.000
_cell.length_b   1.000
_cell.length_c   1.000
_cell.angle_alpha   90.00
_cell.angle_beta   90.00
_cell.angle_gamma   90.00
#
_symmetry.space_group_name_H-M   'P 1'
#
loop_
_entity.id
_entity.type
_entity.pdbx_description
1 polymer ?
#
loop_
_entity_poly.entity_id
_entity_poly.type
_entity_poly.pdbx_seq_one_letter_code
_entity_poly.pdbx_strand_id
1 'polypeptide(L)'
;MCSACGLPSLPGHWTDAGASEPGSRLRLRFTRLTIINRLLAPYQLIAHDDGSMPGLQLMAPDGKRVIVSDLETLWVEAARLAGVSIDPLSPFVLSDD
;
A
#
# COMPACT_ATOMS: atom_id res chain seq x y z
N MET A 1 -7.29 17.09 -4.29
CA MET A 1 -6.91 17.82 -3.07
C MET A 1 -7.84 17.38 -1.94
N CYS A 2 -7.30 17.03 -0.77
CA CYS A 2 -8.11 16.69 0.41
C CYS A 2 -8.74 17.97 0.99
N SER A 3 -10.05 17.96 1.25
CA SER A 3 -10.81 19.12 1.75
C SER A 3 -10.49 19.48 3.21
N ALA A 4 -9.92 18.56 3.99
CA ALA A 4 -9.64 18.77 5.41
C ALA A 4 -8.31 19.47 5.69
N CYS A 5 -7.26 19.16 4.92
CA CYS A 5 -5.90 19.65 5.18
C CYS A 5 -5.25 20.39 4.00
N GLY A 6 -5.92 20.46 2.85
CA GLY A 6 -5.41 21.16 1.66
C GLY A 6 -4.26 20.44 0.93
N LEU A 7 -3.90 19.22 1.34
CA LEU A 7 -2.85 18.42 0.71
C LEU A 7 -3.43 17.32 -0.21
N PRO A 8 -2.70 16.91 -1.26
CA PRO A 8 -1.46 17.50 -1.74
C PRO A 8 -1.76 18.85 -2.44
N SER A 9 -0.85 19.82 -2.27
CA SER A 9 -0.97 21.17 -2.84
C SER A 9 -0.71 21.23 -4.36
N LEU A 10 -0.31 20.10 -4.96
CA LEU A 10 -0.09 19.89 -6.39
C LEU A 10 -0.89 18.65 -6.85
N PRO A 11 -1.17 18.49 -8.17
CA PRO A 11 -1.72 17.25 -8.71
C PRO A 11 -0.85 16.06 -8.30
N GLY A 12 -1.43 15.11 -7.55
CA GLY A 12 -0.73 13.97 -6.98
C GLY A 12 -1.63 13.15 -6.06
N HIS A 13 -1.19 11.95 -5.69
CA HIS A 13 -1.94 11.08 -4.80
C HIS A 13 -1.85 11.61 -3.35
N TRP A 14 -2.96 11.57 -2.61
CA TRP A 14 -3.05 12.16 -1.26
C TRP A 14 -2.04 11.58 -0.27
N THR A 15 -1.62 10.35 -0.49
CA THR A 15 -0.63 9.66 0.33
C THR A 15 0.78 10.24 0.20
N ASP A 16 1.03 11.05 -0.82
CA ASP A 16 2.32 11.72 -1.05
C ASP A 16 2.35 13.14 -0.46
N ALA A 17 1.30 13.50 0.30
CA ALA A 17 1.24 14.73 1.07
C ALA A 17 2.49 14.91 1.94
N GLY A 18 3.07 16.12 1.90
CA GLY A 18 4.30 16.45 2.64
C GLY A 18 5.61 16.17 1.89
N ALA A 19 5.57 15.53 0.71
CA ALA A 19 6.76 15.34 -0.14
C ALA A 19 6.75 16.26 -1.37
N SER A 20 7.50 17.37 -1.28
CA SER A 20 7.64 18.35 -2.37
C SER A 20 8.59 17.88 -3.48
N GLU A 21 9.62 17.10 -3.14
CA GLU A 21 10.65 16.66 -4.07
C GLU A 21 10.41 15.22 -4.61
N PRO A 22 10.77 14.91 -5.87
CA PRO A 22 10.62 13.56 -6.42
C PRO A 22 11.23 12.45 -5.56
N GLY A 23 12.45 12.66 -5.06
CA GLY A 23 13.11 11.69 -4.18
C GLY A 23 12.40 11.50 -2.84
N SER A 24 11.81 12.56 -2.28
CA SER A 24 11.02 12.48 -1.06
C SER A 24 9.70 11.71 -1.26
N ARG A 25 9.06 11.85 -2.44
CA ARG A 25 7.87 11.06 -2.80
C ARG A 25 8.20 9.58 -2.93
N LEU A 26 9.31 9.26 -3.60
CA LEU A 26 9.77 7.88 -3.71
C LEU A 26 10.08 7.26 -2.34
N ARG A 27 10.72 8.03 -1.46
CA ARG A 27 10.97 7.59 -0.07
C ARG A 27 9.66 7.32 0.68
N LEU A 28 8.66 8.22 0.59
CA LEU A 28 7.36 8.01 1.20
C LEU A 28 6.65 6.76 0.66
N ARG A 29 6.72 6.49 -0.65
CA ARG A 29 6.19 5.27 -1.26
C ARG A 29 6.81 4.02 -0.64
N PHE A 30 8.13 3.96 -0.53
CA PHE A 30 8.81 2.80 0.06
C PHE A 30 8.57 2.66 1.57
N THR A 31 8.54 3.75 2.33
CA THR A 31 8.17 3.70 3.75
C THR A 31 6.75 3.15 3.93
N ARG A 32 5.81 3.58 3.08
CA ARG A 32 4.45 3.05 3.08
C ARG A 32 4.42 1.57 2.73
N LEU A 33 5.22 1.14 1.75
CA LEU A 33 5.34 -0.26 1.37
C LEU A 33 5.82 -1.14 2.54
N THR A 34 6.76 -0.67 3.35
CA THR A 34 7.19 -1.38 4.56
C THR A 34 6.03 -1.61 5.53
N ILE A 35 5.21 -0.59 5.77
CA ILE A 35 4.03 -0.70 6.64
C ILE A 35 3.02 -1.68 6.03
N ILE A 36 2.71 -1.54 4.75
CA ILE A 36 1.80 -2.44 4.03
C ILE A 36 2.25 -3.90 4.16
N ASN A 37 3.53 -4.18 3.95
CA ASN A 37 4.05 -5.55 4.02
C ASN A 37 3.99 -6.12 5.44
N ARG A 38 4.09 -5.29 6.47
CA ARG A 38 3.80 -5.71 7.85
C ARG A 38 2.35 -6.15 8.01
N LEU A 39 1.41 -5.39 7.45
CA LEU A 39 -0.03 -5.69 7.53
C LEU A 39 -0.42 -6.92 6.68
N LEU A 40 0.29 -7.19 5.58
CA LEU A 40 0.06 -8.34 4.70
C LEU A 40 0.68 -9.65 5.21
N ALA A 41 1.68 -9.56 6.09
CA ALA A 41 2.46 -10.72 6.56
C ALA A 41 1.60 -11.85 7.15
N PRO A 42 0.54 -11.61 7.97
CA PRO A 42 -0.32 -12.67 8.48
C PRO A 42 -1.03 -13.49 7.40
N TYR A 43 -1.18 -12.93 6.19
CA TYR A 43 -1.83 -13.56 5.04
C TYR A 43 -0.83 -14.18 4.06
N GLN A 44 0.47 -14.18 4.39
CA GLN A 44 1.56 -14.64 3.51
C GLN A 44 1.64 -13.90 2.17
N LEU A 45 1.08 -12.70 2.11
CA LEU A 45 1.11 -11.84 0.94
C LEU A 45 2.27 -10.85 1.05
N ILE A 46 2.80 -10.43 -0.09
CA ILE A 46 3.81 -9.39 -0.17
C ILE A 46 3.51 -8.44 -1.33
N ALA A 47 3.63 -7.14 -1.09
CA ALA A 47 3.59 -6.10 -2.09
C ALA A 47 5.00 -5.64 -2.45
N HIS A 48 5.21 -5.33 -3.72
CA HIS A 48 6.44 -4.78 -4.27
C HIS A 48 6.17 -3.52 -5.10
N ASP A 49 7.05 -2.53 -5.00
CA ASP A 49 7.04 -1.31 -5.82
C ASP A 49 8.44 -1.16 -6.44
N ASP A 50 8.54 -1.06 -7.77
CA ASP A 50 9.82 -0.91 -8.47
C ASP A 50 10.32 0.54 -8.55
N GLY A 51 9.52 1.50 -8.09
CA GLY A 51 9.85 2.92 -8.05
C GLY A 51 9.83 3.62 -9.41
N SER A 52 9.66 2.88 -10.51
CA SER A 52 9.70 3.37 -11.88
C SER A 52 8.31 3.59 -12.46
N MET A 53 7.34 2.72 -12.14
CA MET A 53 5.95 2.86 -12.55
C MET A 53 5.04 3.09 -11.34
N PRO A 54 3.94 3.85 -11.49
CA PRO A 54 2.91 3.92 -10.46
C PRO A 54 2.22 2.57 -10.28
N GLY A 55 1.99 2.17 -9.03
CA GLY A 55 1.29 0.94 -8.68
C GLY A 55 2.14 -0.01 -7.82
N LEU A 56 1.52 -1.10 -7.40
CA LEU A 56 2.13 -2.16 -6.58
C LEU A 56 1.91 -3.51 -7.24
N GLN A 57 2.88 -4.39 -7.12
CA GLN A 57 2.75 -5.80 -7.47
C GLN A 57 2.46 -6.59 -6.20
N LEU A 58 1.25 -7.12 -6.08
CA LEU A 58 0.84 -8.01 -5.00
C LEU A 58 1.12 -9.46 -5.39
N MET A 59 1.80 -10.20 -4.52
CA MET A 59 2.24 -11.57 -4.77
C MET A 59 1.77 -12.50 -3.66
N ALA A 60 1.29 -13.68 -4.06
CA ALA A 60 0.86 -14.77 -3.18
C ALA A 60 1.91 -15.90 -3.17
N PRO A 61 1.92 -16.76 -2.12
CA PRO A 61 2.92 -17.81 -1.97
C PRO A 61 2.80 -18.92 -3.04
N ASP A 62 1.63 -19.05 -3.67
CA ASP A 62 1.38 -19.95 -4.80
C ASP A 62 1.89 -19.39 -6.15
N GLY A 63 2.54 -18.23 -6.13
CA GLY A 63 3.11 -17.58 -7.32
C GLY A 63 2.14 -16.69 -8.08
N LYS A 64 0.86 -16.57 -7.67
CA LYS A 64 -0.06 -15.61 -8.28
C LYS A 64 0.42 -14.18 -8.05
N ARG A 65 0.30 -13.34 -9.08
CA ARG A 65 0.67 -11.92 -9.03
C ARG A 65 -0.42 -11.05 -9.64
N VAL A 66 -0.67 -9.90 -9.03
CA VAL A 66 -1.63 -8.90 -9.52
C VAL A 66 -1.01 -7.51 -9.41
N ILE A 67 -1.17 -6.70 -10.45
CA ILE A 67 -0.79 -5.28 -10.40
C ILE A 67 -2.00 -4.49 -9.89
N VAL A 68 -1.79 -3.67 -8.87
CA VAL A 68 -2.81 -2.80 -8.29
C VAL A 68 -2.38 -1.34 -8.38
N SER A 69 -3.31 -0.43 -8.66
CA SER A 69 -3.03 1.00 -8.89
C SER A 69 -2.89 1.82 -7.61
N ASP A 70 -3.51 1.37 -6.52
CA ASP A 70 -3.71 2.13 -5.30
C ASP A 70 -3.97 1.21 -4.10
N LEU A 71 -4.10 1.80 -2.91
CA LEU A 71 -4.33 1.07 -1.67
C LEU A 71 -5.73 0.45 -1.59
N GLU A 72 -6.73 1.06 -2.23
CA GLU A 72 -8.10 0.53 -2.20
C GLU A 72 -8.14 -0.80 -2.94
N THR A 73 -7.63 -0.81 -4.16
CA THR A 73 -7.52 -2.01 -5.01
C THR A 73 -6.60 -3.06 -4.38
N LEU A 74 -5.54 -2.63 -3.69
CA LEU A 74 -4.64 -3.53 -2.95
C LEU A 74 -5.40 -4.40 -1.94
N TRP A 75 -6.26 -3.80 -1.11
CA TRP A 75 -6.97 -4.56 -0.06
C TRP A 75 -8.03 -5.50 -0.64
N VAL A 76 -8.71 -5.08 -1.71
CA VAL A 76 -9.66 -5.93 -2.44
C VAL A 76 -8.96 -7.17 -3.00
N GLU A 77 -7.83 -6.99 -3.69
CA GLU A 77 -7.08 -8.10 -4.28
C GLU A 77 -6.38 -8.95 -3.22
N ALA A 78 -5.92 -8.36 -2.12
CA ALA A 78 -5.35 -9.10 -1.00
C ALA A 78 -6.39 -10.04 -0.37
N ALA A 79 -7.61 -9.56 -0.11
CA ALA A 79 -8.69 -10.40 0.41
C ALA A 79 -9.04 -11.53 -0.57
N ARG A 80 -9.07 -11.23 -1.88
CA ARG A 80 -9.32 -12.22 -2.93
C ARG A 80 -8.24 -13.30 -2.99
N LEU A 81 -6.96 -12.92 -2.88
CA LEU A 81 -5.83 -13.87 -2.90
C LEU A 81 -5.73 -14.68 -1.61
N ALA A 82 -6.01 -14.07 -0.46
CA ALA A 82 -5.99 -14.75 0.85
C ALA A 82 -7.22 -15.66 1.07
N GLY A 83 -8.31 -15.44 0.33
CA GLY A 83 -9.57 -16.17 0.49
C GLY A 83 -10.33 -15.81 1.77
N VAL A 84 -9.98 -14.71 2.42
CA VAL A 84 -10.58 -14.21 3.67
C VAL A 84 -10.72 -12.70 3.62
N SER A 85 -11.68 -12.15 4.35
CA SER A 85 -11.79 -10.69 4.52
C SER A 85 -10.57 -10.17 5.28
N ILE A 86 -10.01 -9.06 4.81
CA ILE A 86 -8.88 -8.38 5.44
C ILE A 86 -9.35 -7.04 5.98
N ASP A 87 -9.24 -6.87 7.29
CA ASP A 87 -9.35 -5.57 7.94
C ASP A 87 -7.94 -5.12 8.35
N PRO A 88 -7.32 -4.17 7.60
CA PRO A 88 -5.97 -3.71 7.89
C PRO A 88 -5.89 -2.87 9.17
N LEU A 89 -7.03 -2.49 9.75
CA LEU A 89 -7.11 -1.79 11.04
C LEU A 89 -7.56 -2.72 12.18
N SER A 90 -7.66 -4.02 11.91
CA SER A 90 -8.04 -4.98 12.95
C SER A 90 -6.98 -5.06 14.05
N PRO A 91 -7.38 -5.31 15.31
CA PRO A 91 -6.43 -5.48 16.41
C PRO A 91 -5.40 -6.57 16.13
N PHE A 92 -5.81 -7.66 15.46
CA PHE A 92 -4.94 -8.78 15.08
C PHE A 92 -3.77 -8.36 14.19
N VAL A 93 -3.99 -7.42 13.27
CA VAL A 93 -2.98 -6.95 12.32
C VAL A 93 -2.13 -5.83 12.94
N LEU A 94 -2.70 -5.02 13.83
CA LEU A 94 -2.03 -3.87 14.47
C LEU A 94 -1.29 -4.21 15.77
N SER A 95 -1.50 -5.37 16.38
CA SER A 95 -0.83 -5.77 17.61
C SER A 95 0.69 -5.90 17.40
N ASP A 96 1.47 -5.24 18.27
CA ASP A 96 2.91 -5.41 18.42
C ASP A 96 3.17 -6.59 19.39
N ASP A 97 3.03 -7.84 18.92
CA ASP A 97 3.61 -9.00 19.62
C ASP A 97 5.09 -9.19 19.24
#